data_AF-A0A355T5P5-F1
#
_entry.id   AF-A0A355T5P5-F1
#
_cell.length_a   1.000
_cell.length_b   1.000
_cell.length_c   1.000
_cell.angle_alpha   90.00
_cell.angle_beta   90.00
_cell.angle_gamma   90.00
#
_symmetry.space_group_name_H-M   'P 1'
#
loop_
_entity.id
_entity.type
_entity.pdbx_description
1 polymer ?
#
loop_
_entity_poly.entity_id
_entity_poly.type
_entity_poly.pdbx_seq_one_letter_code
_entity_poly.pdbx_strand_id
1 'polypeptide(L)'
;MVTSFPPNGLKTGSRNLITDVDGIKVGQAEDSTAHTGATVILPDAPVTAAVNVMGGAPGTRETDALDPSRLLGGVIDAVTLSGGSVYGLDAGSGVTAWLGARGRGFEIAGSDVRAPIVPGAILFDLSNGGDKGWGEEPPYRRLGAEAASAAAENFELGNTGAGYGARAGSFKGGTGSASLVSDNGLQIGALMAVNSYGSAIVPGSKAFWAAPFERDGEFGGAAPASLSPDAEWLEGTKAGNPGLRQNTTIGIVATNADLTAAECNRVAVMAHDGLSRALRPAHAPVDGDVIFVIATGTHALGDDMRVRHLSEIGTYAGDCVARAIARGVYEAETLGDMISYKDAIK
;
A
#
# COMPACT_ATOMS: atom_id res chain seq x y z
N MET A 1 1.03 -5.83 -40.11
CA MET A 1 2.32 -5.54 -39.48
C MET A 1 2.07 -5.40 -38.00
N VAL A 2 2.58 -6.34 -37.19
CA VAL A 2 2.54 -6.24 -35.73
C VAL A 2 3.58 -5.20 -35.37
N THR A 3 3.14 -3.97 -35.08
CA THR A 3 3.99 -2.99 -34.42
C THR A 3 4.39 -3.57 -33.07
N SER A 4 5.69 -3.62 -32.83
CA SER A 4 6.35 -4.19 -31.67
C SER A 4 5.65 -3.87 -30.34
N PHE A 5 5.32 -4.93 -29.60
CA PHE A 5 5.20 -4.85 -28.14
C PHE A 5 6.62 -4.92 -27.54
N PRO A 6 6.93 -4.12 -26.50
CA PRO A 6 6.04 -3.20 -25.79
C PRO A 6 6.09 -1.77 -26.38
N PRO A 7 5.00 -0.99 -26.25
CA PRO A 7 5.08 0.45 -26.47
C PRO A 7 5.88 1.06 -25.30
N ASN A 8 7.04 1.67 -25.63
CA ASN A 8 7.89 2.51 -24.77
C ASN A 8 8.64 1.80 -23.62
N GLY A 9 9.91 2.18 -23.39
CA GLY A 9 10.83 1.56 -22.44
C GLY A 9 10.48 1.77 -20.97
N LEU A 10 9.41 1.12 -20.51
CA LEU A 10 9.01 1.09 -19.12
C LEU A 10 10.01 0.25 -18.29
N LYS A 11 10.76 0.92 -17.42
CA LYS A 11 11.80 0.33 -16.56
C LYS A 11 11.45 0.54 -15.09
N THR A 12 12.11 -0.20 -14.23
CA THR A 12 12.06 0.04 -12.79
C THR A 12 12.61 1.45 -12.49
N GLY A 13 11.97 2.16 -11.57
CA GLY A 13 12.52 3.43 -11.08
C GLY A 13 13.84 3.22 -10.35
N SER A 14 14.61 4.29 -10.15
CA SER A 14 15.98 4.20 -9.61
C SER A 14 16.04 3.59 -8.20
N ARG A 15 15.04 3.86 -7.37
CA ARG A 15 14.93 3.30 -6.00
C ARG A 15 14.09 2.03 -5.98
N ASN A 16 13.29 1.81 -7.03
CA ASN A 16 12.21 0.83 -7.05
C ASN A 16 11.25 1.02 -5.86
N LEU A 17 10.96 2.27 -5.52
CA LEU A 17 10.08 2.67 -4.43
C LEU A 17 9.00 3.62 -4.96
N ILE A 18 7.88 3.74 -4.25
CA ILE A 18 6.79 4.67 -4.60
C ILE A 18 7.28 6.13 -4.73
N THR A 19 8.36 6.46 -4.03
CA THR A 19 9.06 7.76 -4.03
C THR A 19 9.90 8.01 -5.28
N ASP A 20 9.94 7.07 -6.23
CA ASP A 20 10.37 7.40 -7.61
C ASP A 20 9.31 8.24 -8.35
N VAL A 21 8.10 8.42 -7.78
CA VAL A 21 7.14 9.44 -8.20
C VAL A 21 7.51 10.77 -7.56
N ASP A 22 7.77 11.79 -8.39
CA ASP A 22 8.25 13.09 -7.95
C ASP A 22 7.27 13.76 -6.98
N GLY A 23 7.82 14.36 -5.92
CA GLY A 23 7.04 15.09 -4.90
C GLY A 23 6.40 14.20 -3.83
N ILE A 24 6.71 12.90 -3.81
CA ILE A 24 6.23 11.95 -2.79
C ILE A 24 7.36 11.57 -1.83
N LYS A 25 7.09 11.69 -0.53
CA LYS A 25 7.92 11.13 0.55
C LYS A 25 7.14 10.08 1.33
N VAL A 26 7.87 9.17 1.95
CA VAL A 26 7.31 8.15 2.85
C VAL A 26 8.04 8.20 4.17
N GLY A 27 7.30 8.22 5.27
CA GLY A 27 7.85 8.12 6.61
C GLY A 27 7.25 6.94 7.35
N GLN A 28 8.05 6.33 8.22
CA GLN A 28 7.69 5.13 8.97
C GLN A 28 8.09 5.32 10.43
N ALA A 29 7.28 4.77 11.33
CA ALA A 29 7.59 4.67 12.75
C ALA A 29 6.95 3.40 13.32
N GLU A 30 7.67 2.74 14.22
CA GLU A 30 7.29 1.45 14.77
C GLU A 30 7.42 1.41 16.29
N ASP A 31 6.61 0.57 16.91
CA ASP A 31 6.74 0.21 18.31
C ASP A 31 7.06 -1.28 18.39
N SER A 32 8.34 -1.56 18.66
CA SER A 32 8.87 -2.92 18.75
C SER A 32 8.43 -3.67 20.00
N THR A 33 7.87 -2.99 21.00
CA THR A 33 7.30 -3.66 22.18
C THR A 33 5.88 -4.12 21.87
N ALA A 34 5.10 -3.25 21.22
CA ALA A 34 3.75 -3.52 20.75
C ALA A 34 3.69 -4.40 19.50
N HIS A 35 4.80 -4.60 18.78
CA HIS A 35 4.84 -5.21 17.45
C HIS A 35 3.89 -4.53 16.45
N THR A 36 3.95 -3.20 16.33
CA THR A 36 3.11 -2.46 15.39
C THR A 36 3.84 -1.26 14.81
N GLY A 37 3.21 -0.55 13.88
CA GLY A 37 3.77 0.66 13.30
C GLY A 37 2.80 1.41 12.40
N ALA A 38 3.23 2.58 11.96
CA ALA A 38 2.51 3.44 11.04
C ALA A 38 3.41 3.89 9.88
N THR A 39 2.83 4.00 8.70
CA THR A 39 3.44 4.54 7.49
C THR A 39 2.65 5.77 7.04
N VAL A 40 3.34 6.86 6.75
CA VAL A 40 2.76 8.11 6.24
C VAL A 40 3.28 8.36 4.84
N ILE A 41 2.38 8.55 3.89
CA ILE A 41 2.71 9.01 2.55
C ILE A 41 2.46 10.51 2.54
N LEU A 42 3.52 11.28 2.32
CA LEU A 42 3.56 12.73 2.46
C LEU A 42 3.98 13.38 1.14
N PRO A 43 3.00 13.84 0.34
CA PRO A 43 3.26 14.73 -0.78
C PRO A 43 3.87 16.07 -0.33
N ASP A 44 4.67 16.69 -1.21
CA ASP A 44 5.26 18.01 -0.97
C ASP A 44 4.22 19.14 -0.95
N ALA A 45 3.12 18.97 -1.70
CA ALA A 45 1.96 19.87 -1.77
C ALA A 45 0.66 19.05 -1.79
N PRO A 46 -0.51 19.65 -1.56
CA PRO A 46 -1.78 18.93 -1.69
C PRO A 46 -1.94 18.30 -3.07
N VAL A 47 -2.41 17.04 -3.13
CA VAL A 47 -2.51 16.24 -4.36
C VAL A 47 -3.93 15.74 -4.58
N THR A 48 -4.28 15.48 -5.83
CA THR A 48 -5.52 14.79 -6.18
C THR A 48 -5.40 13.33 -5.76
N ALA A 49 -6.47 12.80 -5.18
CA ALA A 49 -6.51 11.48 -4.62
C ALA A 49 -7.88 10.84 -4.75
N ALA A 50 -7.89 9.51 -4.64
CA ALA A 50 -9.09 8.72 -4.48
C ALA A 50 -8.79 7.46 -3.66
N VAL A 51 -9.83 6.74 -3.29
CA VAL A 51 -9.73 5.45 -2.61
C VAL A 51 -10.70 4.46 -3.23
N ASN A 52 -10.31 3.19 -3.27
CA ASN A 52 -11.23 2.08 -3.46
C ASN A 52 -11.10 1.10 -2.28
N VAL A 53 -12.25 0.63 -1.80
CA VAL A 53 -12.36 -0.29 -0.67
C VAL A 53 -13.08 -1.53 -1.18
N MET A 54 -12.38 -2.66 -1.23
CA MET A 54 -12.93 -3.93 -1.76
C MET A 54 -13.02 -5.03 -0.70
N GLY A 55 -12.27 -4.92 0.40
CA GLY A 55 -12.36 -5.89 1.48
C GLY A 55 -13.73 -5.92 2.18
N GLY A 56 -14.12 -7.08 2.69
CA GLY A 56 -15.35 -7.27 3.46
C GLY A 56 -15.33 -6.68 4.88
N ALA A 57 -14.17 -6.36 5.45
CA ALA A 57 -14.03 -5.83 6.80
C ALA A 57 -13.05 -4.65 6.90
N PRO A 58 -13.32 -3.51 6.22
CA PRO A 58 -12.40 -2.38 6.19
C PRO A 58 -12.40 -1.59 7.51
N GLY A 59 -11.24 -1.03 7.86
CA GLY A 59 -11.14 0.05 8.83
C GLY A 59 -10.50 1.25 8.16
N THR A 60 -11.25 2.35 8.04
CA THR A 60 -10.83 3.52 7.26
C THR A 60 -11.11 4.82 7.99
N ARG A 61 -10.37 5.85 7.60
CA ARG A 61 -10.50 7.24 8.05
C ARG A 61 -10.71 8.14 6.84
N GLU A 62 -11.69 9.05 6.92
CA GLU A 62 -11.95 10.15 5.96
C GLU A 62 -12.12 9.72 4.49
N THR A 63 -12.52 8.47 4.22
CA THR A 63 -12.70 7.98 2.84
C THR A 63 -13.82 8.67 2.10
N ASP A 64 -14.88 9.09 2.77
CA ASP A 64 -15.99 9.83 2.15
C ASP A 64 -15.54 11.20 1.61
N ALA A 65 -14.49 11.81 2.19
CA ALA A 65 -13.96 13.09 1.73
C ALA A 65 -13.26 13.00 0.37
N LEU A 66 -12.86 11.78 -0.04
CA LEU A 66 -12.21 11.50 -1.32
C LEU A 66 -13.20 11.30 -2.49
N ASP A 67 -14.50 11.31 -2.21
CA ASP A 67 -15.52 11.22 -3.25
C ASP A 67 -15.45 12.48 -4.16
N PRO A 68 -15.33 12.33 -5.50
CA PRO A 68 -15.19 13.45 -6.42
C PRO A 68 -16.34 14.47 -6.39
N SER A 69 -17.50 14.09 -5.83
CA SER A 69 -18.66 14.98 -5.66
C SER A 69 -18.59 15.86 -4.41
N ARG A 70 -17.59 15.68 -3.53
CA ARG A 70 -17.44 16.45 -2.29
C ARG A 70 -16.74 17.78 -2.53
N LEU A 71 -16.87 18.68 -1.56
CA LEU A 71 -16.33 20.05 -1.59
C LEU A 71 -14.84 20.09 -1.92
N LEU A 72 -14.05 19.15 -1.38
CA LEU A 72 -12.60 19.10 -1.55
C LEU A 72 -12.17 18.42 -2.86
N GLY A 73 -13.10 17.81 -3.60
CA GLY A 73 -12.85 17.21 -4.91
C GLY A 73 -11.75 16.14 -4.93
N GLY A 74 -11.50 15.46 -3.80
CA GLY A 74 -10.43 14.49 -3.65
C GLY A 74 -9.03 15.07 -3.43
N VAL A 75 -8.88 16.34 -3.01
CA VAL A 75 -7.57 16.91 -2.67
C VAL A 75 -7.20 16.61 -1.22
N ILE A 76 -6.00 16.07 -0.98
CA ILE A 76 -5.52 15.67 0.36
C ILE A 76 -4.09 16.14 0.64
N ASP A 77 -3.69 16.09 1.91
CA ASP A 77 -2.34 16.50 2.36
C ASP A 77 -1.39 15.32 2.63
N ALA A 78 -1.94 14.17 3.02
CA ALA A 78 -1.19 12.95 3.35
C ALA A 78 -2.11 11.72 3.37
N VAL A 79 -1.54 10.52 3.30
CA VAL A 79 -2.25 9.26 3.57
C VAL A 79 -1.59 8.52 4.73
N THR A 80 -2.39 7.93 5.61
CA THR A 80 -1.91 7.09 6.70
C THR A 80 -2.26 5.62 6.49
N LEU A 81 -1.27 4.76 6.63
CA LEU A 81 -1.45 3.31 6.73
C LEU A 81 -0.94 2.89 8.11
N SER A 82 -1.68 2.09 8.86
CA SER A 82 -1.26 1.72 10.22
C SER A 82 -1.63 0.28 10.56
N GLY A 83 -0.83 -0.34 11.42
CA GLY A 83 -1.28 -1.48 12.22
C GLY A 83 -2.30 -1.03 13.28
N GLY A 84 -2.63 -1.91 14.22
CA GLY A 84 -3.44 -1.59 15.38
C GLY A 84 -4.93 -1.74 15.25
N SER A 85 -5.43 -2.24 14.11
CA SER A 85 -6.86 -2.31 13.82
C SER A 85 -7.52 -0.94 14.08
N VAL A 86 -8.70 -0.93 14.70
CA VAL A 86 -9.46 0.29 15.03
C VAL A 86 -8.66 1.36 15.78
N TYR A 87 -7.69 0.97 16.62
CA TYR A 87 -6.84 1.93 17.35
C TYR A 87 -5.85 2.64 16.42
N GLY A 88 -5.44 1.97 15.35
CA GLY A 88 -4.55 2.50 14.31
C GLY A 88 -5.08 3.73 13.58
N LEU A 89 -6.41 3.94 13.59
CA LEU A 89 -7.04 5.10 12.95
C LEU A 89 -6.57 6.42 13.58
N ASP A 90 -6.05 6.37 14.81
CA ASP A 90 -5.53 7.53 15.52
C ASP A 90 -4.15 7.99 15.00
N ALA A 91 -3.45 7.17 14.19
CA ALA A 91 -2.26 7.62 13.45
C ALA A 91 -2.57 8.85 12.59
N GLY A 92 -3.75 8.87 11.95
CA GLY A 92 -4.25 10.03 11.22
C GLY A 92 -4.30 11.29 12.08
N SER A 93 -4.76 11.19 13.33
CA SER A 93 -4.82 12.33 14.26
C SER A 93 -3.44 12.90 14.58
N GLY A 94 -2.43 12.05 14.72
CA GLY A 94 -1.04 12.45 14.91
C GLY A 94 -0.49 13.24 13.72
N VAL A 95 -0.74 12.74 12.51
CA VAL A 95 -0.36 13.40 11.25
C VAL A 95 -1.10 14.72 11.06
N THR A 96 -2.41 14.76 11.31
CA THR A 96 -3.21 16.01 11.26
C THR A 96 -2.62 17.06 12.21
N ALA A 97 -2.30 16.69 13.45
CA ALA A 97 -1.68 17.63 14.39
C ALA A 97 -0.31 18.12 13.90
N TRP A 98 0.52 17.21 13.36
CA TRP A 98 1.85 17.54 12.84
C TRP A 98 1.81 18.49 11.64
N LEU A 99 0.87 18.27 10.71
CA LEU A 99 0.65 19.12 9.53
C LEU A 99 0.08 20.48 9.92
N GLY A 100 -0.95 20.50 10.77
CA GLY A 100 -1.61 21.72 11.23
C GLY A 100 -0.64 22.66 11.94
N ALA A 101 0.24 22.13 12.80
CA ALA A 101 1.30 22.89 13.47
C ALA A 101 2.32 23.52 12.50
N ARG A 102 2.37 23.06 11.25
CA ARG A 102 3.24 23.57 10.17
C ARG A 102 2.48 24.41 9.15
N GLY A 103 1.23 24.76 9.43
CA GLY A 103 0.41 25.55 8.51
C GLY A 103 0.10 24.83 7.20
N ARG A 104 0.06 23.49 7.20
CA ARG A 104 -0.38 22.68 6.07
C ARG A 104 -1.83 22.23 6.25
N GLY A 105 -2.59 22.19 5.17
CA GLY A 105 -4.00 21.80 5.16
C GLY A 105 -4.91 22.78 4.44
N PHE A 106 -6.18 22.40 4.33
CA PHE A 106 -7.23 23.21 3.73
C PHE A 106 -7.35 24.57 4.45
N GLU A 107 -7.53 25.63 3.67
CA GLU A 107 -7.70 26.98 4.18
C GLU A 107 -9.10 27.19 4.74
N ILE A 108 -9.19 27.62 6.00
CA ILE A 108 -10.46 28.03 6.59
C ILE A 108 -10.55 29.55 6.52
N ALA A 109 -11.51 30.05 5.76
CA ALA A 109 -11.72 31.49 5.58
C ALA A 109 -11.85 32.20 6.95
N GLY A 110 -10.99 33.19 7.20
CA GLY A 110 -10.99 33.96 8.44
C GLY A 110 -10.32 33.29 9.65
N SER A 111 -9.51 32.24 9.44
CA SER A 111 -8.78 31.54 10.50
C SER A 111 -7.31 31.34 10.15
N ASP A 112 -6.42 31.45 11.14
CA ASP A 112 -5.00 31.09 11.00
C ASP A 112 -4.77 29.57 11.11
N VAL A 113 -5.80 28.81 11.48
CA VAL A 113 -5.75 27.35 11.58
C VAL A 113 -6.02 26.72 10.21
N ARG A 114 -5.18 25.76 9.83
CA ARG A 114 -5.38 24.90 8.66
C ARG A 114 -6.09 23.61 9.05
N ALA A 115 -6.89 23.06 8.13
CA ALA A 115 -7.54 21.76 8.27
C ALA A 115 -6.88 20.71 7.35
N PRO A 116 -5.84 20.00 7.80
CA PRO A 116 -5.23 18.94 7.02
C PRO A 116 -6.21 17.79 6.78
N ILE A 117 -6.24 17.29 5.55
CA ILE A 117 -7.07 16.16 5.14
C ILE A 117 -6.18 14.93 5.04
N VAL A 118 -6.38 13.99 5.96
CA VAL A 118 -5.50 12.83 6.16
C VAL A 118 -6.33 11.55 6.19
N PRO A 119 -6.75 11.05 5.02
CA PRO A 119 -7.38 9.74 4.94
C PRO A 119 -6.40 8.64 5.35
N GLY A 120 -6.95 7.48 5.70
CA GLY A 120 -6.13 6.33 6.02
C GLY A 120 -6.88 5.03 6.09
N ALA A 121 -6.11 3.95 6.20
CA ALA A 121 -6.59 2.61 6.40
C ALA A 121 -5.73 1.88 7.44
N ILE A 122 -6.34 0.91 8.10
CA ILE A 122 -5.67 0.11 9.13
C ILE A 122 -5.64 -1.36 8.77
N LEU A 123 -4.63 -2.07 9.28
CA LEU A 123 -4.58 -3.52 9.27
C LEU A 123 -4.62 -4.07 10.69
N PHE A 124 -5.05 -5.33 10.81
CA PHE A 124 -5.12 -6.02 12.10
C PHE A 124 -3.80 -6.70 12.45
N ASP A 125 -3.17 -6.28 13.56
CA ASP A 125 -1.99 -6.92 14.15
C ASP A 125 -2.11 -7.07 15.69
N LEU A 126 -3.32 -6.99 16.23
CA LEU A 126 -3.54 -6.99 17.68
C LEU A 126 -3.27 -8.35 18.36
N SER A 127 -3.19 -9.45 17.58
CA SER A 127 -2.93 -10.80 18.09
C SER A 127 -1.54 -11.35 17.73
N ASN A 128 -0.58 -10.49 17.36
CA ASN A 128 0.75 -10.87 16.88
C ASN A 128 1.83 -11.02 17.98
N GLY A 129 1.41 -11.17 19.25
CA GLY A 129 2.28 -11.40 20.40
C GLY A 129 2.70 -10.16 21.19
N GLY A 130 3.12 -9.06 20.56
CA GLY A 130 3.67 -7.88 21.28
C GLY A 130 2.75 -7.30 22.37
N ASP A 131 3.29 -6.51 23.30
CA ASP A 131 2.55 -6.00 24.46
C ASP A 131 1.45 -5.01 24.04
N LYS A 132 0.20 -5.41 24.32
CA LYS A 132 -1.01 -4.61 24.04
C LYS A 132 -1.52 -3.86 25.29
N GLY A 133 -0.76 -3.88 26.39
CA GLY A 133 -1.07 -3.32 27.70
C GLY A 133 -0.89 -1.80 27.83
N TRP A 134 -1.12 -1.04 26.76
CA TRP A 134 -0.93 0.42 26.70
C TRP A 134 -2.02 1.24 27.42
N GLY A 135 -3.05 0.60 27.96
CA GLY A 135 -4.12 1.27 28.69
C GLY A 135 -4.90 2.26 27.82
N GLU A 136 -5.02 3.50 28.28
CA GLU A 136 -5.75 4.58 27.59
C GLU A 136 -4.92 5.30 26.51
N GLU A 137 -3.63 4.97 26.38
CA GLU A 137 -2.69 5.67 25.49
C GLU A 137 -2.07 4.71 24.45
N PRO A 138 -2.87 4.20 23.49
CA PRO A 138 -2.34 3.38 22.41
C PRO A 138 -1.32 4.18 21.55
N PRO A 139 -0.29 3.52 20.99
CA PRO A 139 0.88 4.23 20.44
C PRO A 139 0.60 4.97 19.12
N TYR A 140 -0.52 4.71 18.45
CA TYR A 140 -0.73 5.05 17.04
C TYR A 140 -0.70 6.55 16.76
N ARG A 141 -1.23 7.40 17.65
CA ARG A 141 -1.14 8.87 17.49
C ARG A 141 0.31 9.35 17.47
N ARG A 142 1.12 8.85 18.41
CA ARG A 142 2.55 9.15 18.48
C ARG A 142 3.26 8.65 17.22
N LEU A 143 3.01 7.39 16.85
CA LEU A 143 3.60 6.77 15.66
C LEU A 143 3.26 7.53 14.37
N GLY A 144 2.02 8.01 14.22
CA GLY A 144 1.63 8.83 13.07
C GLY A 144 2.43 10.14 12.98
N ALA A 145 2.60 10.85 14.10
CA ALA A 145 3.38 12.09 14.14
C ALA A 145 4.88 11.85 13.90
N GLU A 146 5.44 10.78 14.48
CA GLU A 146 6.84 10.37 14.26
C GLU A 146 7.08 9.99 12.80
N ALA A 147 6.19 9.17 12.21
CA ALA A 147 6.27 8.79 10.81
C ALA A 147 6.18 10.01 9.88
N ALA A 148 5.25 10.95 10.11
CA ALA A 148 5.21 12.19 9.33
C ALA A 148 6.51 13.01 9.43
N SER A 149 7.12 13.04 10.61
CA SER A 149 8.40 13.72 10.83
C SER A 149 9.60 13.02 10.16
N ALA A 150 9.52 11.71 9.96
CA ALA A 150 10.57 10.88 9.36
C ALA A 150 10.46 10.77 7.83
N ALA A 151 9.49 11.43 7.20
CA ALA A 151 9.21 11.27 5.78
C ALA A 151 10.41 11.63 4.88
N ALA A 152 10.84 10.67 4.07
CA ALA A 152 12.00 10.76 3.16
C ALA A 152 11.73 10.06 1.83
N GLU A 153 12.65 10.21 0.87
CA GLU A 153 12.58 9.50 -0.42
C GLU A 153 13.05 8.05 -0.32
N ASN A 154 13.97 7.75 0.59
CA ASN A 154 14.43 6.39 0.85
C ASN A 154 13.83 5.91 2.17
N PHE A 155 13.29 4.70 2.16
CA PHE A 155 12.71 4.05 3.32
C PHE A 155 12.87 2.53 3.18
N GLU A 156 12.79 1.84 4.30
CA GLU A 156 13.08 0.41 4.39
C GLU A 156 11.82 -0.44 4.13
N LEU A 157 12.02 -1.65 3.59
CA LEU A 157 10.95 -2.63 3.35
C LEU A 157 10.97 -3.73 4.43
N GLY A 158 9.97 -4.62 4.40
CA GLY A 158 9.86 -5.73 5.35
C GLY A 158 9.21 -5.29 6.66
N ASN A 159 9.93 -5.41 7.77
CA ASN A 159 9.41 -5.17 9.13
C ASN A 159 9.43 -3.68 9.49
N THR A 160 8.73 -2.84 8.73
CA THR A 160 8.76 -1.38 8.87
C THR A 160 7.36 -0.78 8.75
N GLY A 161 7.14 0.36 9.39
CA GLY A 161 5.88 1.10 9.49
C GLY A 161 4.67 0.20 9.72
N ALA A 162 3.62 0.41 8.91
CA ALA A 162 2.39 -0.38 8.96
C ALA A 162 2.62 -1.89 8.76
N GLY A 163 3.72 -2.30 8.09
CA GLY A 163 4.08 -3.69 7.85
C GLY A 163 4.75 -4.39 9.03
N TYR A 164 5.18 -3.66 10.07
CA TYR A 164 5.96 -4.22 11.19
C TYR A 164 5.27 -5.44 11.80
N GLY A 165 3.99 -5.29 12.18
CA GLY A 165 3.19 -6.35 12.81
C GLY A 165 2.48 -7.31 11.86
N ALA A 166 2.66 -7.15 10.54
CA ALA A 166 1.83 -7.81 9.53
C ALA A 166 2.17 -9.30 9.31
N ARG A 167 1.14 -10.10 8.98
CA ARG A 167 1.24 -11.52 8.59
C ARG A 167 0.54 -11.76 7.25
N ALA A 168 1.23 -12.35 6.26
CA ALA A 168 0.70 -12.62 4.93
C ALA A 168 0.47 -14.13 4.75
N GLY A 169 -0.80 -14.57 4.84
CA GLY A 169 -1.10 -15.99 4.89
C GLY A 169 -0.38 -16.67 6.06
N SER A 170 0.42 -17.69 5.75
CA SER A 170 1.21 -18.44 6.73
C SER A 170 2.56 -17.80 7.08
N PHE A 171 3.01 -16.79 6.33
CA PHE A 171 4.32 -16.17 6.50
C PHE A 171 4.22 -14.82 7.20
N LYS A 172 5.35 -14.34 7.72
CA LYS A 172 5.52 -12.93 8.06
C LYS A 172 5.21 -12.09 6.83
N GLY A 173 4.34 -11.10 7.00
CA GLY A 173 4.08 -10.06 6.01
C GLY A 173 4.95 -8.84 6.25
N GLY A 174 4.78 -7.78 5.47
CA GLY A 174 5.61 -6.60 5.63
C GLY A 174 5.18 -5.44 4.77
N THR A 175 5.96 -4.37 4.82
CA THR A 175 5.86 -3.25 3.89
C THR A 175 6.67 -3.56 2.65
N GLY A 176 6.05 -3.47 1.49
CA GLY A 176 6.72 -3.55 0.21
C GLY A 176 6.40 -2.34 -0.65
N SER A 177 7.27 -2.09 -1.63
CA SER A 177 7.06 -1.02 -2.59
C SER A 177 7.59 -1.46 -3.96
N ALA A 178 7.17 -0.80 -5.04
CA ALA A 178 7.70 -1.01 -6.38
C ALA A 178 7.37 0.21 -7.24
N SER A 179 8.16 0.44 -8.29
CA SER A 179 7.89 1.53 -9.23
C SER A 179 8.20 1.16 -10.68
N LEU A 180 7.60 1.91 -11.59
CA LEU A 180 7.81 1.90 -13.02
C LEU A 180 7.92 3.34 -13.53
N VAL A 181 8.91 3.57 -14.39
CA VAL A 181 9.15 4.85 -15.05
C VAL A 181 9.29 4.60 -16.54
N SER A 182 8.55 5.34 -17.35
CA SER A 182 8.64 5.26 -18.81
C SER A 182 9.67 6.26 -19.37
N ASP A 183 10.09 6.05 -20.61
CA ASP A 183 11.01 6.97 -21.30
C ASP A 183 10.44 8.38 -21.50
N ASN A 184 9.10 8.53 -21.57
CA ASN A 184 8.45 9.84 -21.67
C ASN A 184 8.21 10.50 -20.29
N GLY A 185 8.72 9.92 -19.20
CA GLY A 185 8.68 10.51 -17.87
C GLY A 185 7.38 10.26 -17.09
N LEU A 186 6.50 9.37 -17.55
CA LEU A 186 5.39 8.87 -16.72
C LEU A 186 5.97 8.01 -15.59
N GLN A 187 5.56 8.30 -14.36
CA GLN A 187 6.00 7.62 -13.15
C GLN A 187 4.80 7.01 -12.44
N ILE A 188 4.94 5.76 -12.02
CA ILE A 188 3.94 5.03 -11.26
C ILE A 188 4.65 4.25 -10.18
N GLY A 189 4.16 4.32 -8.96
CA GLY A 189 4.73 3.60 -7.83
C GLY A 189 3.64 3.08 -6.91
N ALA A 190 3.93 2.01 -6.17
CA ALA A 190 3.02 1.44 -5.18
C ALA A 190 3.75 1.18 -3.87
N LEU A 191 3.02 1.28 -2.76
CA LEU A 191 3.45 0.84 -1.43
C LEU A 191 2.31 0.06 -0.79
N MET A 192 2.62 -1.12 -0.27
CA MET A 192 1.64 -2.04 0.31
C MET A 192 2.12 -2.52 1.69
N ALA A 193 1.23 -2.54 2.68
CA ALA A 193 1.41 -3.24 3.94
C ALA A 193 0.59 -4.54 3.91
N VAL A 194 1.29 -5.68 3.94
CA VAL A 194 0.72 -6.98 3.54
C VAL A 194 0.33 -7.81 4.76
N ASN A 195 -0.93 -7.71 5.20
CA ASN A 195 -1.51 -8.56 6.25
C ASN A 195 -2.65 -9.44 5.71
N SER A 196 -2.42 -10.13 4.59
CA SER A 196 -3.45 -10.86 3.84
C SER A 196 -3.99 -12.10 4.54
N TYR A 197 -5.27 -12.44 4.27
CA TYR A 197 -5.81 -13.77 4.51
C TYR A 197 -5.20 -14.80 3.56
N GLY A 198 -5.19 -14.46 2.26
CA GLY A 198 -4.63 -15.28 1.20
C GLY A 198 -3.13 -15.46 1.27
N SER A 199 -2.65 -16.49 0.57
CA SER A 199 -1.23 -16.75 0.40
C SER A 199 -0.67 -15.88 -0.73
N ALA A 200 0.53 -15.33 -0.51
CA ALA A 200 1.34 -14.72 -1.57
C ALA A 200 2.12 -15.76 -2.41
N ILE A 201 2.22 -16.99 -1.89
CA ILE A 201 3.00 -18.09 -2.46
C ILE A 201 2.06 -19.07 -3.15
N VAL A 202 2.46 -19.55 -4.33
CA VAL A 202 1.79 -20.63 -5.05
C VAL A 202 1.94 -21.93 -4.25
N PRO A 203 0.83 -22.61 -3.88
CA PRO A 203 0.85 -23.86 -3.11
C PRO A 203 1.86 -24.89 -3.62
N GLY A 204 2.54 -25.58 -2.71
CA GLY A 204 3.56 -26.58 -3.04
C GLY A 204 4.80 -26.05 -3.77
N SER A 205 5.06 -24.74 -3.77
CA SER A 205 6.22 -24.16 -4.47
C SER A 205 6.90 -23.04 -3.69
N LYS A 206 8.02 -22.53 -4.21
CA LYS A 206 8.71 -21.32 -3.75
C LYS A 206 8.31 -20.07 -4.56
N ALA A 207 7.38 -20.19 -5.50
CA ALA A 207 7.04 -19.09 -6.39
C ALA A 207 5.99 -18.17 -5.78
N PHE A 208 6.19 -16.86 -5.93
CA PHE A 208 5.13 -15.88 -5.66
C PHE A 208 4.09 -15.93 -6.78
N TRP A 209 2.82 -15.65 -6.45
CA TRP A 209 1.80 -15.43 -7.48
C TRP A 209 2.17 -14.26 -8.42
N ALA A 210 2.90 -13.28 -7.89
CA ALA A 210 3.41 -12.14 -8.63
C ALA A 210 4.62 -12.42 -9.54
N ALA A 211 5.12 -13.67 -9.63
CA ALA A 211 6.29 -14.04 -10.44
C ALA A 211 6.29 -13.50 -11.88
N PRO A 212 5.16 -13.45 -12.62
CA PRO A 212 5.14 -12.89 -13.98
C PRO A 212 5.48 -11.39 -14.06
N PHE A 213 5.41 -10.66 -12.95
CA PHE A 213 5.65 -9.22 -12.88
C PHE A 213 7.02 -8.89 -12.27
N GLU A 214 7.79 -9.90 -11.85
CA GLU A 214 9.10 -9.73 -11.25
C GLU A 214 10.07 -9.02 -12.20
N ARG A 215 10.90 -8.14 -11.64
CA ARG A 215 11.98 -7.47 -12.36
C ARG A 215 13.29 -7.68 -11.63
N ASP A 216 14.33 -8.02 -12.38
CA ASP A 216 15.72 -8.11 -11.88
C ASP A 216 15.90 -9.00 -10.62
N GLY A 217 15.05 -10.01 -10.44
CA GLY A 217 15.10 -10.93 -9.30
C GLY A 217 14.72 -10.30 -7.95
N GLU A 218 13.96 -9.20 -7.96
CA GLU A 218 13.61 -8.40 -6.78
C GLU A 218 12.85 -9.14 -5.66
N PHE A 219 12.38 -10.37 -5.90
CA PHE A 219 11.85 -11.27 -4.88
C PHE A 219 12.22 -12.76 -5.12
N GLY A 220 13.41 -12.99 -5.67
CA GLY A 220 14.07 -14.30 -5.70
C GLY A 220 13.97 -15.10 -6.99
N GLY A 221 13.30 -14.60 -8.04
CA GLY A 221 13.33 -15.20 -9.38
C GLY A 221 12.67 -16.57 -9.51
N ALA A 222 11.82 -16.96 -8.55
CA ALA A 222 11.20 -18.27 -8.51
C ALA A 222 9.92 -18.31 -9.37
N ALA A 223 9.89 -19.19 -10.37
CA ALA A 223 8.71 -19.44 -11.19
C ALA A 223 8.02 -20.77 -10.80
N PRO A 224 6.67 -20.83 -10.81
CA PRO A 224 5.99 -22.08 -10.54
C PRO A 224 6.21 -23.05 -11.71
N ALA A 225 6.65 -24.28 -11.42
CA ALA A 225 6.91 -25.28 -12.46
C ALA A 225 5.63 -25.72 -13.21
N SER A 226 4.49 -25.73 -12.51
CA SER A 226 3.16 -25.97 -13.08
C SER A 226 2.07 -25.50 -12.13
N LEU A 227 0.97 -24.95 -12.65
CA LEU A 227 -0.26 -24.70 -11.89
C LEU A 227 -1.25 -25.85 -12.14
N SER A 228 -1.59 -26.62 -11.11
CA SER A 228 -2.59 -27.69 -11.20
C SER A 228 -3.98 -27.15 -10.81
N PRO A 229 -5.05 -27.33 -11.61
CA PRO A 229 -6.42 -26.99 -11.21
C PRO A 229 -6.85 -27.66 -9.90
N ASP A 230 -6.30 -28.82 -9.59
CA ASP A 230 -6.61 -29.66 -8.42
C ASP A 230 -5.76 -29.32 -7.19
N ALA A 231 -4.94 -28.26 -7.23
CA ALA A 231 -4.14 -27.86 -6.07
C ALA A 231 -5.02 -27.44 -4.87
N GLU A 232 -4.53 -27.68 -3.66
CA GLU A 232 -5.19 -27.19 -2.44
C GLU A 232 -5.03 -25.67 -2.33
N TRP A 233 -5.93 -24.92 -2.95
CA TRP A 233 -5.80 -23.46 -3.09
C TRP A 233 -5.89 -22.65 -1.79
N LEU A 234 -6.24 -23.30 -0.69
CA LEU A 234 -6.24 -22.70 0.65
C LEU A 234 -4.96 -23.04 1.44
N GLU A 235 -4.08 -23.88 0.90
CA GLU A 235 -2.74 -24.10 1.46
C GLU A 235 -1.98 -22.76 1.54
N GLY A 236 -1.27 -22.55 2.65
CA GLY A 236 -0.53 -21.31 2.89
C GLY A 236 -1.40 -20.11 3.28
N THR A 237 -2.73 -20.21 3.22
CA THR A 237 -3.64 -19.17 3.71
C THR A 237 -3.84 -19.25 5.23
N LYS A 238 -4.51 -18.25 5.82
CA LYS A 238 -4.88 -18.27 7.24
C LYS A 238 -6.08 -19.18 7.57
N ALA A 239 -6.68 -19.86 6.58
CA ALA A 239 -7.83 -20.76 6.79
C ALA A 239 -7.59 -21.84 7.86
N GLY A 240 -6.35 -22.36 7.93
CA GLY A 240 -5.96 -23.39 8.88
C GLY A 240 -5.76 -22.91 10.32
N ASN A 241 -5.86 -21.60 10.58
CA ASN A 241 -5.67 -21.03 11.91
C ASN A 241 -6.89 -20.18 12.32
N PRO A 242 -7.84 -20.75 13.10
CA PRO A 242 -9.07 -20.07 13.50
C PRO A 242 -8.88 -18.77 14.29
N GLY A 243 -7.70 -18.52 14.85
CA GLY A 243 -7.35 -17.28 15.56
C GLY A 243 -6.97 -16.11 14.65
N LEU A 244 -6.78 -16.35 13.33
CA LEU A 244 -6.30 -15.36 12.36
C LEU A 244 -7.41 -14.89 11.40
N ARG A 245 -8.57 -14.54 11.97
CA ARG A 245 -9.80 -14.19 11.22
C ARG A 245 -9.95 -12.71 10.85
N GLN A 246 -8.97 -11.85 11.14
CA GLN A 246 -9.01 -10.44 10.74
C GLN A 246 -7.74 -10.12 9.97
N ASN A 247 -7.93 -9.72 8.72
CA ASN A 247 -6.86 -9.62 7.73
C ASN A 247 -7.07 -8.37 6.90
N THR A 248 -5.99 -7.79 6.37
CA THR A 248 -6.08 -6.54 5.61
C THR A 248 -4.81 -6.32 4.81
N THR A 249 -4.91 -6.21 3.49
CA THR A 249 -3.82 -5.65 2.68
C THR A 249 -4.17 -4.22 2.31
N ILE A 250 -3.43 -3.27 2.87
CA ILE A 250 -3.67 -1.83 2.65
C ILE A 250 -2.51 -1.22 1.90
N GLY A 251 -2.79 -0.23 1.07
CA GLY A 251 -1.73 0.42 0.35
C GLY A 251 -2.17 1.60 -0.48
N ILE A 252 -1.24 2.04 -1.31
CA ILE A 252 -1.36 3.26 -2.10
C ILE A 252 -0.56 3.14 -3.38
N VAL A 253 -1.13 3.69 -4.44
CA VAL A 253 -0.44 3.96 -5.70
C VAL A 253 -0.23 5.46 -5.83
N ALA A 254 0.97 5.85 -6.26
CA ALA A 254 1.26 7.21 -6.67
C ALA A 254 1.52 7.26 -8.18
N THR A 255 1.15 8.35 -8.82
CA THR A 255 1.56 8.66 -10.19
C THR A 255 1.79 10.15 -10.36
N ASN A 256 2.64 10.53 -11.31
CA ASN A 256 2.82 11.92 -11.68
C ASN A 256 1.83 12.43 -12.73
N ALA A 257 0.97 11.57 -13.28
CA ALA A 257 -0.04 11.96 -14.27
C ALA A 257 -1.06 12.99 -13.74
N ASP A 258 -1.57 13.86 -14.63
CA ASP A 258 -2.62 14.85 -14.37
C ASP A 258 -4.03 14.25 -14.33
N LEU A 259 -4.25 13.36 -13.36
CA LEU A 259 -5.53 12.67 -13.17
C LEU A 259 -6.51 13.51 -12.35
N THR A 260 -7.78 13.48 -12.76
CA THR A 260 -8.90 13.91 -11.91
C THR A 260 -9.16 12.90 -10.78
N ALA A 261 -9.91 13.28 -9.74
CA ALA A 261 -10.26 12.36 -8.65
C ALA A 261 -11.07 11.15 -9.14
N ALA A 262 -11.94 11.34 -10.14
CA ALA A 262 -12.69 10.23 -10.75
C ALA A 262 -11.77 9.24 -11.49
N GLU A 263 -10.73 9.74 -12.16
CA GLU A 263 -9.72 8.90 -12.82
C GLU A 263 -8.81 8.22 -11.81
N CYS A 264 -8.41 8.91 -10.73
CA CYS A 264 -7.73 8.27 -9.60
C CYS A 264 -8.56 7.12 -9.03
N ASN A 265 -9.87 7.29 -8.89
CA ASN A 265 -10.76 6.21 -8.43
C ASN A 265 -10.77 5.04 -9.40
N ARG A 266 -10.78 5.30 -10.71
CA ARG A 266 -10.68 4.25 -11.72
C ARG A 266 -9.35 3.50 -11.65
N VAL A 267 -8.23 4.21 -11.46
CA VAL A 267 -6.92 3.59 -11.24
C VAL A 267 -6.92 2.77 -9.95
N ALA A 268 -7.58 3.24 -8.88
CA ALA A 268 -7.67 2.50 -7.62
C ALA A 268 -8.39 1.16 -7.82
N VAL A 269 -9.49 1.14 -8.58
CA VAL A 269 -10.18 -0.09 -8.97
C VAL A 269 -9.23 -1.03 -9.73
N MET A 270 -8.49 -0.53 -10.72
CA MET A 270 -7.57 -1.36 -11.51
C MET A 270 -6.36 -1.86 -10.69
N ALA A 271 -5.91 -1.09 -9.70
CA ALA A 271 -4.82 -1.49 -8.82
C ALA A 271 -5.17 -2.73 -7.97
N HIS A 272 -6.46 -2.94 -7.67
CA HIS A 272 -6.94 -4.16 -7.01
C HIS A 272 -6.75 -5.43 -7.87
N ASP A 273 -6.63 -5.32 -9.20
CA ASP A 273 -6.23 -6.44 -10.03
C ASP A 273 -4.82 -6.93 -9.66
N GLY A 274 -3.93 -6.00 -9.28
CA GLY A 274 -2.60 -6.30 -8.76
C GLY A 274 -2.63 -7.11 -7.47
N LEU A 275 -3.56 -6.79 -6.58
CA LEU A 275 -3.78 -7.53 -5.35
C LEU A 275 -4.23 -8.97 -5.66
N SER A 276 -5.17 -9.14 -6.61
CA SER A 276 -5.63 -10.45 -7.06
C SER A 276 -4.57 -11.25 -7.82
N ARG A 277 -3.59 -10.58 -8.45
CA ARG A 277 -2.43 -11.22 -9.11
C ARG A 277 -1.35 -11.67 -8.12
N ALA A 278 -1.31 -11.11 -6.92
CA ALA A 278 -0.28 -11.40 -5.92
C ALA A 278 -0.78 -12.23 -4.72
N LEU A 279 -2.09 -12.26 -4.47
CA LEU A 279 -2.68 -12.94 -3.32
C LEU A 279 -3.79 -13.88 -3.76
N ARG A 280 -3.85 -15.06 -3.13
CA ARG A 280 -4.94 -16.00 -3.34
C ARG A 280 -5.43 -16.67 -2.05
N PRO A 281 -6.73 -16.55 -1.72
CA PRO A 281 -7.70 -15.60 -2.29
C PRO A 281 -7.38 -14.15 -1.90
N ALA A 282 -7.85 -13.21 -2.70
CA ALA A 282 -7.92 -11.78 -2.40
C ALA A 282 -9.34 -11.39 -1.99
N HIS A 283 -9.52 -10.28 -1.27
CA HIS A 283 -10.85 -9.72 -0.95
C HIS A 283 -11.78 -10.70 -0.24
N ALA A 284 -11.23 -11.56 0.62
CA ALA A 284 -12.06 -12.46 1.40
C ALA A 284 -13.02 -11.65 2.31
N PRO A 285 -14.13 -12.24 2.80
CA PRO A 285 -15.05 -11.54 3.72
C PRO A 285 -14.39 -11.00 5.00
N VAL A 286 -13.23 -11.54 5.34
CA VAL A 286 -12.43 -11.18 6.52
C VAL A 286 -11.24 -10.27 6.20
N ASP A 287 -11.03 -9.94 4.92
CA ASP A 287 -10.03 -8.99 4.48
C ASP A 287 -10.63 -7.57 4.48
N GLY A 288 -9.88 -6.57 4.91
CA GLY A 288 -10.25 -5.16 4.83
C GLY A 288 -9.49 -4.40 3.74
N ASP A 289 -9.23 -5.03 2.60
CA ASP A 289 -8.36 -4.48 1.55
C ASP A 289 -8.79 -3.09 1.04
N VAL A 290 -7.84 -2.16 1.04
CA VAL A 290 -8.03 -0.75 0.65
C VAL A 290 -6.82 -0.29 -0.17
N ILE A 291 -7.08 0.33 -1.32
CA ILE A 291 -6.05 1.00 -2.12
C ILE A 291 -6.40 2.47 -2.32
N PHE A 292 -5.50 3.34 -1.89
CA PHE A 292 -5.50 4.75 -2.24
C PHE A 292 -4.77 4.98 -3.57
N VAL A 293 -5.14 6.04 -4.28
CA VAL A 293 -4.36 6.57 -5.41
C VAL A 293 -4.12 8.04 -5.16
N ILE A 294 -2.89 8.50 -5.40
CA ILE A 294 -2.53 9.92 -5.43
C ILE A 294 -1.87 10.30 -6.76
N ALA A 295 -2.20 11.47 -7.26
CA ALA A 295 -1.71 12.02 -8.52
C ALA A 295 -1.07 13.39 -8.28
N THR A 296 0.23 13.54 -8.58
CA THR A 296 0.96 14.80 -8.36
C THR A 296 0.77 15.81 -9.50
N GLY A 297 0.28 15.36 -10.66
CA GLY A 297 -0.13 16.22 -11.77
C GLY A 297 1.00 16.91 -12.53
N THR A 298 2.24 16.44 -12.39
CA THR A 298 3.41 17.02 -13.07
C THR A 298 3.63 16.47 -14.49
N HIS A 299 2.90 15.43 -14.89
CA HIS A 299 2.93 14.82 -16.23
C HIS A 299 1.58 14.98 -16.93
N ALA A 300 1.53 15.84 -17.94
CA ALA A 300 0.31 16.09 -18.71
C ALA A 300 -0.02 14.93 -19.66
N LEU A 301 -1.20 14.33 -19.53
CA LEU A 301 -1.65 13.26 -20.43
C LEU A 301 -2.29 13.78 -21.72
N GLY A 302 -2.79 15.01 -21.71
CA GLY A 302 -3.64 15.56 -22.78
C GLY A 302 -5.01 14.88 -22.87
N ASP A 303 -5.85 15.37 -23.79
CA ASP A 303 -7.18 14.81 -24.06
C ASP A 303 -7.14 13.69 -25.10
N ASP A 304 -6.17 13.75 -26.02
CA ASP A 304 -5.99 12.73 -27.04
C ASP A 304 -5.65 11.39 -26.39
N MET A 305 -6.42 10.35 -26.73
CA MET A 305 -6.21 8.99 -26.22
C MET A 305 -6.29 8.86 -24.69
N ARG A 306 -6.90 9.81 -23.97
CA ARG A 306 -6.96 9.83 -22.49
C ARG A 306 -7.45 8.53 -21.87
N VAL A 307 -8.47 7.89 -22.46
CA VAL A 307 -8.99 6.57 -22.01
C VAL A 307 -7.94 5.47 -22.11
N ARG A 308 -7.12 5.50 -23.17
CA ARG A 308 -6.01 4.54 -23.34
C ARG A 308 -4.92 4.81 -22.32
N HIS A 309 -4.51 6.07 -22.12
CA HIS A 309 -3.52 6.42 -21.10
C HIS A 309 -3.98 6.00 -19.70
N LEU A 310 -5.26 6.21 -19.37
CA LEU A 310 -5.82 5.77 -18.09
C LEU A 310 -5.76 4.24 -17.93
N SER A 311 -6.00 3.51 -19.01
CA SER A 311 -5.90 2.06 -19.03
C SER A 311 -4.45 1.59 -18.83
N GLU A 312 -3.48 2.26 -19.47
CA GLU A 312 -2.04 1.99 -19.29
C GLU A 312 -1.59 2.26 -17.85
N ILE A 313 -1.95 3.42 -17.29
CA ILE A 313 -1.65 3.77 -15.90
C ILE A 313 -2.26 2.74 -14.94
N GLY A 314 -3.53 2.37 -15.13
CA GLY A 314 -4.18 1.37 -14.29
C GLY A 314 -3.54 -0.02 -14.38
N THR A 315 -3.12 -0.44 -15.58
CA THR A 315 -2.37 -1.70 -15.76
C THR A 315 -1.06 -1.68 -14.99
N TYR A 316 -0.25 -0.63 -15.16
CA TYR A 316 1.04 -0.50 -14.50
C TYR A 316 0.92 -0.28 -12.98
N ALA A 317 -0.15 0.37 -12.53
CA ALA A 317 -0.51 0.45 -11.12
C ALA A 317 -0.74 -0.94 -10.54
N GLY A 318 -1.55 -1.78 -11.20
CA GLY A 318 -1.76 -3.18 -10.81
C GLY A 318 -0.46 -3.98 -10.77
N ASP A 319 0.43 -3.81 -11.75
CA ASP A 319 1.73 -4.50 -11.77
C ASP A 319 2.63 -4.04 -10.61
N CYS A 320 2.66 -2.74 -10.30
CA CYS A 320 3.39 -2.21 -9.15
C CYS A 320 2.80 -2.73 -7.83
N VAL A 321 1.48 -2.82 -7.69
CA VAL A 321 0.83 -3.40 -6.50
C VAL A 321 1.22 -4.87 -6.34
N ALA A 322 1.17 -5.66 -7.41
CA ALA A 322 1.53 -7.08 -7.34
C ALA A 322 2.99 -7.28 -6.89
N ARG A 323 3.91 -6.51 -7.49
CA ARG A 323 5.34 -6.49 -7.14
C ARG A 323 5.56 -6.03 -5.70
N ALA A 324 4.92 -4.94 -5.28
CA ALA A 324 5.03 -4.42 -3.92
C ALA A 324 4.56 -5.43 -2.88
N ILE A 325 3.48 -6.18 -3.14
CA ILE A 325 3.03 -7.25 -2.23
C ILE A 325 4.09 -8.34 -2.09
N ALA A 326 4.62 -8.85 -3.20
CA ALA A 326 5.63 -9.90 -3.17
C ALA A 326 6.91 -9.44 -2.45
N ARG A 327 7.39 -8.23 -2.76
CA ARG A 327 8.55 -7.62 -2.07
C ARG A 327 8.29 -7.44 -0.57
N GLY A 328 7.09 -7.05 -0.15
CA GLY A 328 6.75 -6.89 1.26
C GLY A 328 6.84 -8.19 2.05
N VAL A 329 6.48 -9.33 1.45
CA VAL A 329 6.61 -10.66 2.05
C VAL A 329 8.05 -11.18 1.96
N TYR A 330 8.72 -10.93 0.84
CA TYR A 330 10.10 -11.38 0.61
C TYR A 330 11.11 -10.69 1.54
N GLU A 331 10.96 -9.39 1.75
CA GLU A 331 11.87 -8.60 2.59
C GLU A 331 11.60 -8.72 4.08
N ALA A 332 10.44 -9.24 4.47
CA ALA A 332 10.11 -9.44 5.87
C ALA A 332 11.06 -10.43 6.56
N GLU A 333 11.37 -10.15 7.82
CA GLU A 333 12.18 -11.01 8.70
C GLU A 333 11.32 -11.64 9.79
N THR A 334 11.72 -12.81 10.30
CA THR A 334 10.96 -13.52 11.32
C THR A 334 10.73 -12.64 12.55
N LEU A 335 9.48 -12.52 13.00
CA LEU A 335 9.10 -11.73 14.18
C LEU A 335 8.25 -12.60 15.10
N GLY A 336 8.83 -13.03 16.22
CA GLY A 336 8.17 -13.95 17.15
C GLY A 336 7.83 -15.29 16.47
N ASP A 337 6.55 -15.64 16.43
CA ASP A 337 6.03 -16.86 15.80
C ASP A 337 5.73 -16.71 14.30
N MET A 338 5.84 -15.49 13.76
CA MET A 338 5.67 -15.21 12.33
C MET A 338 6.96 -15.51 11.60
N ILE A 339 7.05 -16.71 11.02
CA ILE A 339 8.23 -17.14 10.25
C ILE A 339 8.27 -16.42 8.90
N SER A 340 9.42 -15.85 8.55
CA SER A 340 9.63 -15.22 7.25
C SER A 340 9.63 -16.24 6.12
N TYR A 341 9.27 -15.79 4.92
CA TYR A 341 9.41 -16.61 3.71
C TYR A 341 10.84 -17.13 3.55
N LYS A 342 11.84 -16.24 3.68
CA LYS A 342 13.26 -16.58 3.51
C LYS A 342 13.74 -17.63 4.52
N ASP A 343 13.25 -17.62 5.76
CA ASP A 343 13.62 -18.64 6.76
C ASP A 343 12.92 -19.97 6.52
N ALA A 344 11.68 -19.96 6.04
CA ALA A 344 10.92 -21.18 5.79
C ALA A 344 11.42 -21.99 4.59
N ILE A 345 12.12 -21.37 3.65
CA ILE A 345 12.60 -22.02 2.41
C ILE A 345 14.09 -22.42 2.42
N LYS A 346 14.80 -22.15 3.52
CA LYS A 346 16.16 -22.63 3.79
C LYS A 346 16.17 -24.15 3.96
#